data_AF-A0A355EZC6-F1
#
_entry.id   AF-A0A355EZC6-F1
#
_cell.length_a   1.000
_cell.length_b   1.000
_cell.length_c   1.000
_cell.angle_alpha   90.00
_cell.angle_beta   90.00
_cell.angle_gamma   90.00
#
_symmetry.space_group_name_H-M   'P 1'
#
loop_
_entity.id
_entity.type
_entity.pdbx_description
1 polymer ?
#
loop_
_entity_poly.entity_id
_entity_poly.type
_entity_poly.pdbx_seq_one_letter_code
_entity_poly.pdbx_strand_id
1 'polypeptide(L)'
;MKPLSADTPLEVERIWLDEIRKKGPGLQLRRMIELSSFCRQSAREAVRRAHPEATEAERDEILLRELYGDEVDARRVVELRRQHGYYDSQP
;
A
#
# COMPACT_ATOMS: atom_id res chain seq x y z
N MET A 1 22.58 -15.04 7.72
CA MET A 1 21.35 -14.31 7.37
C MET A 1 20.79 -14.94 6.11
N LYS A 2 19.49 -15.25 6.05
CA LYS A 2 18.85 -15.60 4.77
C LYS A 2 18.53 -14.29 4.02
N PRO A 3 18.64 -14.25 2.69
CA PRO A 3 18.32 -13.04 1.94
C PRO A 3 16.84 -12.69 2.13
N LEU A 4 16.55 -11.39 2.28
CA LEU A 4 15.18 -10.86 2.30
C LEU A 4 14.55 -10.90 0.91
N SER A 5 15.36 -10.91 -0.16
CA SER A 5 14.93 -11.05 -1.55
C SER A 5 15.77 -12.09 -2.28
N ALA A 6 15.12 -12.94 -3.08
CA ALA A 6 15.81 -13.97 -3.87
C ALA A 6 16.80 -13.38 -4.88
N ASP A 7 16.54 -12.16 -5.35
CA ASP A 7 17.32 -11.50 -6.41
C ASP A 7 18.39 -10.54 -5.86
N THR A 8 18.58 -10.48 -4.54
CA THR A 8 19.57 -9.59 -3.91
C THR A 8 20.69 -10.41 -3.27
N PRO A 9 21.95 -10.26 -3.72
CA PRO A 9 23.09 -10.88 -3.06
C PRO A 9 23.19 -10.45 -1.59
N LEU A 10 23.50 -11.41 -0.71
CA LEU A 10 23.57 -11.18 0.75
C LEU A 10 24.48 -10.02 1.15
N GLU A 11 25.59 -9.82 0.43
CA GLU A 11 26.52 -8.73 0.71
C GLU A 11 25.91 -7.35 0.45
N VAL A 12 25.17 -7.21 -0.66
CA VAL A 12 24.47 -5.97 -1.02
C VAL A 12 23.39 -5.67 0.02
N GLU A 13 22.64 -6.69 0.42
CA GLU A 13 21.62 -6.55 1.46
C GLU A 13 22.22 -6.11 2.80
N ARG A 14 23.37 -6.68 3.19
CA ARG A 14 24.09 -6.29 4.40
C ARG A 14 24.52 -4.82 4.35
N ILE A 15 25.15 -4.39 3.26
CA ILE A 15 25.56 -2.99 3.06
C ILE A 15 24.35 -2.07 3.17
N TRP A 16 23.25 -2.42 2.50
CA TRP A 16 22.03 -1.64 2.51
C TRP A 16 21.41 -1.51 3.92
N LEU A 17 21.33 -2.60 4.66
CA LEU A 17 20.83 -2.59 6.04
C LEU A 17 21.72 -1.75 6.96
N ASP A 18 23.04 -1.84 6.82
CA ASP A 18 23.97 -1.06 7.62
C ASP A 18 23.86 0.44 7.31
N GLU A 19 23.67 0.82 6.05
CA GLU A 19 23.40 2.21 5.66
C GLU A 19 22.05 2.71 6.19
N ILE A 20 21.02 1.87 6.26
CA ILE A 20 19.75 2.24 6.91
C ILE A 20 19.94 2.43 8.41
N ARG A 21 20.65 1.52 9.09
CA ARG A 21 20.89 1.58 10.54
C ARG A 21 21.68 2.81 10.96
N LYS A 22 22.61 3.27 10.11
CA LYS A 22 23.36 4.52 10.33
C LYS A 22 22.49 5.78 10.24
N LYS A 23 21.33 5.70 9.59
CA LYS A 23 20.38 6.82 9.55
C LYS A 23 19.71 6.97 10.91
N GLY A 24 19.60 8.20 11.39
CA GLY A 24 18.90 8.49 12.64
C GLY A 24 17.43 8.01 12.60
N PRO A 25 16.82 7.69 13.76
CA PRO A 25 15.48 7.10 13.84
C PRO A 25 14.41 7.89 13.07
N GLY A 26 14.49 9.22 13.09
CA GLY A 26 13.55 10.08 12.37
C GLY A 26 13.61 9.92 10.84
N LEU A 27 14.79 9.71 10.28
CA LEU A 27 14.95 9.49 8.83
C LEU A 27 14.48 8.08 8.43
N GLN A 28 14.70 7.08 9.29
CA GLN A 28 14.17 5.73 9.09
C GLN A 28 12.64 5.75 9.08
N LEU A 29 12.02 6.40 10.07
CA LEU A 29 10.56 6.52 10.15
C LEU A 29 10.00 7.26 8.92
N ARG A 30 10.64 8.36 8.50
CA ARG A 30 10.22 9.09 7.28
C ARG A 30 10.24 8.19 6.05
N ARG A 31 11.31 7.41 5.85
CA ARG A 31 11.42 6.47 4.72
C ARG A 31 10.35 5.38 4.77
N MET A 32 10.02 4.88 5.95
CA MET A 32 8.92 3.91 6.11
C MET A 32 7.57 4.53 5.75
N ILE A 33 7.30 5.77 6.15
CA ILE A 33 6.07 6.49 5.80
C ILE A 33 5.99 6.68 4.28
N GLU A 34 7.09 7.12 3.66
CA GLU A 34 7.20 7.28 2.19
C GLU A 34 6.93 5.96 1.47
N LEU A 35 7.57 4.87 1.89
CA LEU A 35 7.37 3.54 1.30
C LEU A 35 5.93 3.06 1.48
N SER A 36 5.36 3.24 2.66
CA SER A 36 3.97 2.89 2.95
C SER A 36 3.00 3.68 2.07
N SER A 37 3.27 4.96 1.82
CA SER A 37 2.49 5.79 0.91
C SER A 37 2.61 5.32 -0.53
N PHE A 38 3.83 5.03 -0.99
CA PHE A 38 4.10 4.51 -2.32
C PHE A 38 3.35 3.20 -2.56
N CYS A 39 3.47 2.22 -1.67
CA CYS A 39 2.79 0.93 -1.82
C CYS A 39 1.27 1.08 -1.92
N ARG A 40 0.65 1.94 -1.10
CA ARG A 40 -0.80 2.21 -1.19
C ARG A 40 -1.21 2.84 -2.52
N GLN A 41 -0.43 3.80 -3.02
CA GLN A 41 -0.71 4.46 -4.30
C GLN A 41 -0.55 3.47 -5.46
N SER A 42 0.54 2.71 -5.49
CA SER A 42 0.78 1.71 -6.53
C SER A 42 -0.29 0.62 -6.54
N ALA A 43 -0.76 0.17 -5.38
CA ALA A 43 -1.86 -0.79 -5.30
C ALA A 43 -3.17 -0.23 -5.88
N ARG A 44 -3.54 1.02 -5.52
CA ARG A 44 -4.71 1.70 -6.11
C ARG A 44 -4.59 1.87 -7.61
N GLU A 45 -3.41 2.26 -8.11
CA GLU A 45 -3.17 2.40 -9.54
C GLU A 45 -3.23 1.06 -10.28
N ALA A 46 -2.78 -0.03 -9.66
CA ALA A 46 -2.91 -1.36 -10.22
C ALA A 46 -4.38 -1.76 -10.37
N VAL A 47 -5.19 -1.59 -9.32
CA VAL A 47 -6.64 -1.87 -9.35
C VAL A 47 -7.35 -0.98 -10.39
N ARG A 48 -7.00 0.32 -10.45
CA ARG A 48 -7.56 1.24 -11.46
C ARG A 48 -7.26 0.81 -12.89
N ARG A 49 -6.06 0.30 -13.16
CA ARG A 49 -5.68 -0.21 -14.49
C ARG A 49 -6.36 -1.54 -14.81
N ALA A 50 -6.57 -2.39 -13.81
CA ALA A 50 -7.24 -3.67 -13.98
C ALA A 50 -8.76 -3.52 -14.17
N HIS A 51 -9.37 -2.48 -13.60
CA HIS A 51 -10.81 -2.22 -13.61
C HIS A 51 -11.14 -0.79 -14.07
N PRO A 52 -10.86 -0.43 -15.34
CA PRO A 52 -11.07 0.92 -15.86
C PRO A 52 -12.55 1.35 -15.89
N GLU A 53 -13.48 0.41 -15.95
CA GLU A 53 -14.93 0.63 -15.94
C GLU A 53 -15.54 0.81 -14.54
N ALA A 54 -14.83 0.35 -13.50
CA ALA A 54 -15.31 0.44 -12.13
C ALA A 54 -15.24 1.87 -11.59
N THR A 55 -16.22 2.24 -10.77
CA THR A 55 -16.22 3.47 -9.97
C THR A 55 -15.12 3.46 -8.91
N GLU A 56 -14.80 4.65 -8.36
CA GLU A 56 -13.83 4.79 -7.26
C GLU A 56 -14.20 3.88 -6.06
N ALA A 57 -15.49 3.81 -5.72
CA ALA A 57 -15.99 3.00 -4.61
C ALA A 57 -15.85 1.49 -4.87
N GLU A 58 -16.16 1.03 -6.09
CA GLU A 58 -16.00 -0.37 -6.48
C GLU A 58 -14.53 -0.79 -6.49
N ARG A 59 -13.63 0.09 -6.97
CA ARG A 59 -12.18 -0.16 -6.93
C ARG A 59 -11.65 -0.24 -5.49
N ASP A 60 -12.13 0.64 -4.61
CA ASP A 60 -11.79 0.58 -3.18
C ASP A 60 -12.25 -0.75 -2.55
N GLU A 61 -13.46 -1.22 -2.89
CA GLU A 61 -13.97 -2.52 -2.42
C GLU A 61 -13.09 -3.67 -2.90
N ILE A 62 -12.74 -3.70 -4.19
CA ILE A 62 -11.85 -4.70 -4.78
C ILE A 62 -10.51 -4.71 -4.05
N LEU A 63 -9.90 -3.54 -3.86
CA LEU A 63 -8.61 -3.42 -3.17
C LEU A 63 -8.69 -3.92 -1.73
N LEU A 64 -9.73 -3.56 -0.98
CA LEU A 64 -9.90 -3.98 0.40
C LEU A 64 -10.10 -5.49 0.50
N ARG A 65 -10.88 -6.08 -0.42
CA ARG A 65 -11.07 -7.52 -0.48
C ARG A 65 -9.77 -8.26 -0.78
N GLU A 66 -8.93 -7.76 -1.69
CA GLU A 66 -7.63 -8.36 -1.99
C GLU A 66 -6.65 -8.28 -0.80
N LEU A 67 -6.65 -7.17 -0.07
CA LEU A 67 -5.73 -6.96 1.05
C LEU A 67 -6.09 -7.77 2.31
N TYR A 68 -7.39 -7.92 2.59
CA TYR A 68 -7.86 -8.47 3.86
C TYR A 68 -8.60 -9.81 3.72
N GLY A 69 -8.98 -10.21 2.50
CA GLY A 69 -9.61 -11.50 2.23
C GLY A 69 -11.06 -11.63 2.67
N ASP A 70 -11.68 -10.55 3.16
CA ASP A 70 -13.07 -10.54 3.63
C ASP A 70 -13.90 -9.54 2.83
N GLU A 71 -14.90 -10.06 2.10
CA GLU A 71 -15.79 -9.28 1.25
C GLU A 71 -16.85 -8.50 2.05
N VAL A 72 -17.28 -9.02 3.20
CA VAL A 72 -18.28 -8.35 4.05
C VAL A 72 -17.66 -7.12 4.69
N ASP A 73 -16.44 -7.26 5.21
CA ASP A 73 -15.71 -6.15 5.81
C ASP A 73 -15.29 -5.11 4.77
N ALA A 74 -14.88 -5.54 3.56
CA ALA A 74 -14.59 -4.62 2.45
C ALA A 74 -15.82 -3.75 2.12
N ARG A 75 -17.00 -4.36 1.94
CA ARG A 75 -18.26 -3.65 1.69
C ARG A 75 -18.63 -2.70 2.83
N ARG A 76 -18.48 -3.14 4.08
CA ARG A 76 -18.78 -2.33 5.26
C ARG A 76 -17.90 -1.08 5.32
N VAL A 77 -16.61 -1.21 5.02
CA VAL A 77 -15.68 -0.08 5.01
C VAL A 77 -16.03 0.92 3.90
N VAL A 78 -16.37 0.45 2.71
CA VAL A 78 -16.79 1.32 1.59
C VAL A 78 -18.09 2.06 1.93
N GLU A 79 -19.04 1.39 2.55
CA GLU A 79 -20.29 2.01 2.97
C GLU A 79 -20.06 3.10 4.05
N LEU A 80 -19.18 2.84 5.03
CA LEU A 80 -18.77 3.87 6.00
C LEU A 80 -18.10 5.06 5.30
N ARG A 81 -17.23 4.83 4.33
CA ARG A 81 -16.59 5.91 3.55
C ARG A 81 -17.61 6.75 2.78
N ARG A 82 -18.62 6.10 2.20
CA ARG A 82 -19.72 6.77 1.50
C ARG A 82 -20.53 7.66 2.44
N GLN A 83 -20.88 7.18 3.62
CA GLN A 83 -21.60 7.96 4.64
C GLN A 83 -20.83 9.20 5.12
N HIS A 84 -19.50 9.16 5.03
CA HIS A 84 -18.63 10.29 5.36
C HIS A 84 -18.26 11.19 4.16
N GLY A 85 -18.87 10.99 2.98
CA GLY A 85 -18.65 11.82 1.80
C GLY A 85 -17.27 11.67 1.15
N TYR A 86 -16.58 10.55 1.42
CA TYR A 86 -15.23 10.29 0.90
C TYR A 86 -15.17 10.20 -0.63
N TYR A 87 -16.27 9.81 -1.27
CA TYR A 87 -16.37 9.68 -2.72
C TYR A 87 -16.96 10.93 -3.40
N ASP A 88 -17.58 11.83 -2.63
CA ASP A 88 -18.19 13.06 -3.16
C ASP A 88 -17.17 14.20 -3.35
N SER A 89 -15.96 14.00 -2.84
CA SER A 89 -14.88 14.99 -2.78
C SER A 89 -13.80 14.79 -3.85
N GLN A 90 -14.05 13.94 -4.86
CA GLN A 90 -13.14 13.77 -6.00
C GLN A 90 -13.68 14.50 -7.25
N PRO A 91 -12.83 15.27 -7.97
CA PRO A 91 -13.19 15.94 -9.22
C PRO A 91 -13.40 14.97 -10.39
#